data_AF-A0A917XC69-F1
#
_entry.id   AF-A0A917XC69-F1
#
_cell.length_a   1.000
_cell.length_b   1.000
_cell.length_c   1.000
_cell.angle_alpha   90.00
_cell.angle_beta   90.00
_cell.angle_gamma   90.00
#
_symmetry.space_group_name_H-M   'P 1'
#
loop_
_entity.id
_entity.type
_entity.pdbx_description
1 polymer ?
#
loop_
_entity_poly.entity_id
_entity_poly.type
_entity_poly.pdbx_seq_one_letter_code
_entity_poly.pdbx_strand_id
1 'polypeptide(L)'
;MLDATNSPPDGIQPSPTHPRTTRRVEPVLIDTNELAAMLNMSASWIYREAAKLGLKGYKLGKGRNAKVLYKKTEVLKWLEQQKIR
;
A
#
# COMPACT_ATOMS: atom_id res chain seq x y z
N MET A 1 -33.14 55.35 -10.53
CA MET A 1 -32.20 55.58 -11.64
C MET A 1 -30.98 54.70 -11.39
N LEU A 2 -30.60 53.94 -12.41
CA LEU A 2 -29.41 53.09 -12.57
C LEU A 2 -28.17 54.02 -12.46
N ASP A 3 -26.92 53.65 -12.16
CA ASP A 3 -26.12 52.46 -12.43
C ASP A 3 -24.76 52.70 -11.71
N ALA A 4 -24.09 51.67 -11.19
CA ALA A 4 -22.62 51.65 -11.10
C ALA A 4 -22.16 50.24 -10.72
N THR A 5 -21.95 49.43 -11.76
CA THR A 5 -21.01 48.31 -11.82
C THR A 5 -19.72 48.50 -11.00
N ASN A 6 -19.36 47.50 -10.19
CA ASN A 6 -17.99 46.97 -10.12
C ASN A 6 -17.95 45.65 -9.33
N SER A 7 -17.80 44.53 -10.04
CA SER A 7 -16.85 43.47 -9.66
C SER A 7 -15.60 43.68 -10.53
N PRO A 8 -14.39 43.09 -10.29
CA PRO A 8 -14.00 41.97 -9.40
C PRO A 8 -12.58 42.26 -8.79
N PRO A 9 -11.58 41.34 -8.64
CA PRO A 9 -11.51 39.90 -8.34
C PRO A 9 -10.55 39.59 -7.15
N ASP A 10 -10.26 38.30 -6.94
CA ASP A 10 -8.97 37.82 -6.39
C ASP A 10 -8.69 38.02 -4.88
N GLY A 11 -9.29 37.14 -4.09
CA GLY A 11 -8.73 36.76 -2.80
C GLY A 11 -8.64 35.24 -2.76
N ILE A 12 -7.53 34.70 -3.23
CA ILE A 12 -7.17 33.28 -3.16
C ILE A 12 -7.61 32.71 -1.81
N GLN A 13 -8.68 31.92 -1.81
CA GLN A 13 -8.99 31.05 -0.68
C GLN A 13 -7.81 30.09 -0.57
N PRO A 14 -6.99 30.11 0.50
CA PRO A 14 -5.96 29.10 0.66
C PRO A 14 -6.69 27.77 0.73
N SER A 15 -6.49 26.94 -0.30
CA SER A 15 -7.03 25.59 -0.34
C SER A 15 -6.71 24.93 1.00
N PRO A 16 -7.65 24.21 1.64
CA PRO A 16 -7.33 23.47 2.83
C PRO A 16 -6.22 22.51 2.43
N THR A 17 -5.02 22.84 2.90
CA THR A 17 -3.84 21.99 2.81
C THR A 17 -4.29 20.74 3.50
N HIS A 18 -4.66 19.73 2.72
CA HIS A 18 -4.88 18.42 3.28
C HIS A 18 -3.54 18.11 3.92
N PRO A 19 -3.44 17.98 5.25
CA PRO A 19 -2.31 17.28 5.78
C PRO A 19 -2.43 15.93 5.09
N ARG A 20 -1.54 15.68 4.14
CA ARG A 20 -1.29 14.35 3.65
C ARG A 20 -0.70 13.68 4.87
N THR A 21 -1.59 13.24 5.76
CA THR A 21 -1.33 12.26 6.78
C THR A 21 -0.93 11.07 5.96
N THR A 22 0.36 11.05 5.60
CA THR A 22 1.09 9.82 5.38
C THR A 22 0.87 9.09 6.67
N ARG A 23 -0.24 8.32 6.74
CA ARG A 23 -0.41 7.26 7.70
C ARG A 23 0.92 6.54 7.61
N ARG A 24 1.78 6.75 8.61
CA ARG A 24 2.94 5.89 8.81
C ARG A 24 2.31 4.55 9.14
N VAL A 25 1.92 3.82 8.11
CA VAL A 25 1.61 2.41 8.23
C VAL A 25 2.94 1.84 8.63
N GLU A 26 3.10 1.59 9.93
CA GLU A 26 4.22 0.82 10.40
C GLU A 26 4.29 -0.44 9.54
N PRO A 27 5.48 -0.81 9.03
CA PRO A 27 5.61 -1.97 8.20
C PRO A 27 5.37 -3.22 9.06
N VAL A 28 4.09 -3.60 9.18
CA VAL A 28 3.70 -4.86 9.79
C VAL A 28 4.25 -5.96 8.90
N LEU A 29 5.17 -6.73 9.47
CA LEU A 29 5.65 -7.96 8.87
C LEU A 29 4.61 -9.04 9.12
N ILE A 30 4.14 -9.65 8.04
CA ILE A 30 3.15 -10.73 8.06
C ILE A 30 3.83 -12.01 7.61
N ASP A 31 3.54 -13.14 8.25
CA ASP A 31 4.07 -14.44 7.82
C ASP A 31 3.30 -15.01 6.63
N THR A 32 3.81 -16.11 6.07
CA THR A 32 3.20 -16.77 4.91
C THR A 32 1.77 -17.23 5.16
N ASN A 33 1.42 -17.70 6.36
CA ASN A 33 0.06 -18.15 6.65
C ASN A 33 -0.89 -16.97 6.77
N GLU A 34 -0.48 -15.90 7.43
CA GLU A 34 -1.27 -14.67 7.48
C GLU A 34 -1.47 -14.08 6.08
N LEU A 35 -0.43 -14.06 5.26
CA LEU A 35 -0.52 -13.65 3.85
C LEU A 35 -1.49 -14.54 3.05
N ALA A 36 -1.42 -15.85 3.24
CA ALA A 36 -2.32 -16.81 2.59
C ALA A 36 -3.78 -16.55 2.98
N ALA A 37 -4.05 -16.31 4.28
CA ALA A 37 -5.36 -15.95 4.78
C ALA A 37 -5.87 -14.62 4.21
N MET A 38 -5.00 -13.59 4.14
CA MET A 38 -5.34 -12.29 3.54
C MET A 38 -5.73 -12.40 2.07
N LEU A 39 -5.04 -13.25 1.31
CA LEU A 39 -5.30 -13.47 -0.11
C LEU A 39 -6.40 -14.50 -0.39
N ASN A 40 -6.91 -15.16 0.65
CA ASN A 40 -7.79 -16.32 0.55
C ASN A 40 -7.20 -17.42 -0.37
N MET A 41 -5.89 -17.64 -0.26
CA MET A 41 -5.10 -18.59 -1.07
C MET A 41 -4.40 -19.60 -0.16
N SER A 42 -3.83 -20.67 -0.74
CA SER A 42 -3.03 -21.62 0.04
C SER A 42 -1.60 -21.12 0.27
N ALA A 43 -1.01 -21.44 1.44
CA ALA A 43 0.39 -21.11 1.74
C ALA A 43 1.36 -21.72 0.72
N SER A 44 1.05 -22.92 0.20
CA SER A 44 1.81 -23.57 -0.88
C SER A 44 1.79 -22.75 -2.17
N TRP A 45 0.66 -22.13 -2.51
CA TRP A 45 0.58 -21.22 -3.64
C TRP A 45 1.46 -19.98 -3.43
N ILE A 46 1.49 -19.40 -2.22
CA ILE A 46 2.38 -18.28 -1.91
C ILE A 46 3.85 -18.64 -2.17
N TYR A 47 4.31 -19.79 -1.67
CA TYR A 47 5.71 -20.21 -1.87
C TYR A 47 6.07 -20.43 -3.34
N ARG A 48 5.14 -20.92 -4.15
CA ARG A 48 5.39 -21.26 -5.56
C ARG A 48 5.16 -20.10 -6.50
N GLU A 49 4.12 -19.31 -6.27
CA GLU A 49 3.60 -18.35 -7.23
C GLU A 49 3.92 -16.91 -6.84
N ALA A 50 3.82 -16.55 -5.55
CA ALA A 50 4.14 -15.19 -5.13
C ALA A 50 5.62 -14.84 -5.41
N ALA A 51 6.53 -15.82 -5.26
CA ALA A 51 7.93 -15.67 -5.63
C ALA A 51 8.13 -15.41 -7.14
N LYS A 52 7.37 -16.09 -8.01
CA LYS A 52 7.42 -15.88 -9.48
C LYS A 52 6.87 -14.52 -9.88
N LEU A 53 5.86 -14.05 -9.16
CA LEU A 53 5.21 -12.76 -9.40
C LEU A 53 5.99 -11.59 -8.79
N GLY A 54 7.19 -11.84 -8.25
CA GLY A 54 8.11 -10.81 -7.76
C GLY A 54 7.89 -10.38 -6.32
N LEU A 55 7.03 -11.07 -5.55
CA LEU A 55 6.84 -10.79 -4.14
C LEU A 55 8.07 -11.23 -3.35
N LYS A 56 8.81 -10.27 -2.79
CA LYS A 56 10.01 -10.53 -1.99
C LYS A 56 9.67 -10.94 -0.57
N GLY A 57 9.89 -12.21 -0.26
CA GLY A 57 9.91 -12.72 1.11
C GLY A 57 11.20 -12.35 1.82
N TYR A 58 11.09 -11.73 2.99
CA TYR A 58 12.18 -11.44 3.91
C TYR A 58 12.38 -12.64 4.83
N LYS A 59 13.55 -13.27 4.76
CA LYS A 59 13.92 -14.34 5.69
C LYS A 59 14.37 -13.72 7.01
N LEU A 60 13.61 -13.95 8.07
CA LEU A 60 13.98 -13.58 9.43
C LEU A 60 14.60 -14.79 10.13
N GLY A 61 15.91 -14.70 10.40
CA GLY A 61 16.70 -15.74 11.08
C GLY A 61 17.82 -16.33 10.22
N LYS A 62 18.74 -17.06 10.86
CA LYS A 62 19.81 -17.84 10.22
C LYS A 62 19.52 -19.34 10.40
N GLY A 63 19.59 -20.12 9.32
CA GLY A 63 19.46 -21.59 9.34
C GLY A 63 18.22 -22.14 8.61
N ARG A 64 17.99 -23.46 8.70
CA ARG A 64 16.89 -24.19 8.01
C ARG A 64 15.48 -23.78 8.45
N ASN A 65 15.33 -23.21 9.65
CA ASN A 65 14.05 -22.76 10.22
C ASN A 65 13.83 -21.25 10.07
N ALA A 66 14.57 -20.57 9.17
CA ALA A 66 14.35 -19.15 8.93
C ALA A 66 12.92 -18.91 8.43
N LYS A 67 12.16 -18.09 9.16
CA LYS A 67 10.78 -17.78 8.80
C LYS A 67 10.77 -16.80 7.64
N VAL A 68 9.89 -17.01 6.68
CA VAL A 68 9.65 -16.05 5.61
C VAL A 68 8.54 -15.11 6.06
N LEU A 69 8.86 -13.82 6.08
CA LEU A 69 7.96 -12.72 6.40
C LEU A 69 7.83 -11.81 5.19
N TYR A 70 6.72 -11.12 5.09
CA TYR A 70 6.42 -10.19 4.01
C TYR A 70 6.05 -8.86 4.64
N LYS A 71 6.48 -7.76 4.03
CA LYS A 71 5.99 -6.44 4.44
C LYS A 71 4.57 -6.28 3.90
N LYS A 72 3.59 -6.02 4.78
CA LYS A 72 2.19 -5.81 4.37
C LYS A 72 2.06 -4.70 3.31
N THR A 73 2.83 -3.63 3.43
CA THR A 73 2.85 -2.53 2.45
C THR A 73 3.35 -2.97 1.07
N GLU A 74 4.35 -3.85 1.01
CA GLU A 74 4.87 -4.39 -0.25
C GLU A 74 3.90 -5.39 -0.87
N VAL A 75 3.25 -6.22 -0.05
CA VAL A 75 2.18 -7.13 -0.50
C VAL A 75 1.03 -6.34 -1.13
N LEU A 76 0.58 -5.26 -0.47
CA LEU A 76 -0.51 -4.45 -0.98
C LEU A 76 -0.16 -3.79 -2.32
N LYS A 77 1.03 -3.17 -2.43
CA LYS A 77 1.52 -2.62 -3.71
C LYS A 77 1.61 -3.69 -4.80
N TRP A 78 2.09 -4.88 -4.44
CA TRP A 78 2.19 -6.00 -5.36
C TRP A 78 0.80 -6.44 -5.86
N LEU A 79 -0.21 -6.50 -4.98
CA LEU A 79 -1.60 -6.77 -5.39
C LEU A 79 -2.15 -5.70 -6.32
N GLU A 80 -1.87 -4.42 -6.04
CA GLU A 80 -2.26 -3.32 -6.92
C GLU A 80 -1.64 -3.47 -8.32
N GLN A 81 -0.37 -3.88 -8.39
CA GLN A 81 0.31 -4.18 -9.66
C GLN A 81 -0.33 -5.36 -10.41
N GLN A 82 -0.81 -6.39 -9.71
CA GLN A 82 -1.49 -7.53 -10.35
C GLN A 82 -2.88 -7.15 -10.88
N LYS A 83 -3.61 -6.23 -10.24
CA LYS A 83 -4.94 -5.78 -10.70
C LYS A 83 -4.90 -4.94 -11.98
N ILE A 84 -3.77 -4.34 -12.30
CA ILE A 84 -3.59 -3.50 -13.51
C ILE A 84 -3.15 -4.36 -14.72
N ARG A 85 -2.97 -5.67 -14.54
CA ARG A 85 -2.56 -6.58 -15.60
C ARG A 85 -3.74 -7.20 -16.34
#